data_AF-A0A975MLQ3-F1
#
_entry.id   AF-A0A975MLQ3-F1
#
_cell.length_a   1.000
_cell.length_b   1.000
_cell.length_c   1.000
_cell.angle_alpha   90.00
_cell.angle_beta   90.00
_cell.angle_gamma   90.00
#
_symmetry.space_group_name_H-M   'P 1'
#
loop_
_entity.id
_entity.type
_entity.pdbx_description
1 polymer ?
#
loop_
_entity_poly.entity_id
_entity_poly.type
_entity_poly.pdbx_seq_one_letter_code
_entity_poly.pdbx_strand_id
1 'polypeptide(L)'
;MISTSPYSLKPVAQVLMVLYLAATSLKLSAEPDQKAAPEPNVLTKAMTQAGVVYCRDHVQKVSDFLTKGSESGVSLQLPVDHVNDHLVSASLEVLDNSAVFYANMDFSPLVAYGCDASFEIVMYWPDKCDTVAKTQFSEAKNSGKLRKHISLLTYGDNLQIFLMPAGPGCVSIKKQTLFDKF
;
A
#
# COMPACT_ATOMS: atom_id res chain seq x y z
N MET A 1 73.51 -32.08 15.60
CA MET A 1 74.29 -33.12 14.89
C MET A 1 73.86 -33.03 13.42
N ILE A 2 74.73 -32.52 12.53
CA ILE A 2 75.49 -33.30 11.51
C ILE A 2 74.50 -34.14 10.67
N SER A 3 74.30 -33.99 9.37
CA SER A 3 75.30 -34.10 8.30
C SER A 3 74.64 -33.92 6.92
N THR A 4 75.38 -33.31 6.00
CA THR A 4 75.60 -33.65 4.57
C THR A 4 74.49 -34.23 3.66
N SER A 5 74.27 -33.50 2.54
CA SER A 5 74.15 -33.90 1.11
C SER A 5 74.77 -35.27 0.71
N PRO A 6 74.65 -35.83 -0.53
CA PRO A 6 74.08 -35.31 -1.79
C PRO A 6 73.29 -36.36 -2.63
N TYR A 7 72.78 -36.02 -3.83
CA TYR A 7 72.62 -36.85 -5.08
C TYR A 7 71.70 -36.04 -6.04
N SER A 8 72.21 -35.40 -7.11
CA SER A 8 72.68 -35.91 -8.41
C SER A 8 71.59 -36.04 -9.51
N LEU A 9 71.46 -34.94 -10.28
CA LEU A 9 71.30 -34.79 -11.74
C LEU A 9 70.55 -35.83 -12.63
N LYS A 10 69.40 -35.36 -13.18
CA LYS A 10 68.94 -35.28 -14.61
C LYS A 10 68.77 -36.57 -15.45
N PRO A 11 68.11 -36.50 -16.64
CA PRO A 11 66.91 -35.76 -17.08
C PRO A 11 65.91 -36.73 -17.78
N VAL A 12 64.76 -36.25 -18.27
CA VAL A 12 64.22 -36.58 -19.62
C VAL A 12 62.92 -35.80 -19.79
N ALA A 13 62.91 -35.02 -20.86
CA ALA A 13 61.79 -34.24 -21.33
C ALA A 13 60.65 -35.15 -21.79
N GLN A 14 59.42 -34.81 -21.41
CA GLN A 14 58.29 -35.04 -22.29
C GLN A 14 57.40 -33.81 -22.30
N VAL A 15 57.37 -33.22 -23.49
CA VAL A 15 56.54 -32.10 -23.92
C VAL A 15 55.08 -32.53 -23.77
N LEU A 16 54.40 -31.98 -22.77
CA LEU A 16 52.94 -31.99 -22.71
C LEU A 16 52.45 -30.59 -23.07
N MET A 17 51.99 -30.51 -24.31
CA MET A 17 51.29 -29.38 -24.90
C MET A 17 50.02 -29.13 -24.09
N VAL A 18 50.09 -28.22 -23.11
CA VAL A 18 48.91 -27.75 -22.37
C VAL A 18 48.07 -26.91 -23.32
N LEU A 19 46.98 -27.49 -23.82
CA LEU A 19 45.88 -26.73 -24.42
C LEU A 19 45.34 -25.78 -23.36
N TYR A 20 45.64 -24.49 -23.50
CA TYR A 20 44.94 -23.41 -22.81
C TYR A 20 43.49 -23.35 -23.35
N LEU A 21 42.59 -24.08 -22.71
CA LEU A 21 41.17 -23.76 -22.73
C LEU A 21 41.00 -22.49 -21.91
N ALA A 22 40.95 -21.33 -22.57
CA ALA A 22 40.47 -20.11 -21.96
C ALA A 22 38.99 -20.30 -21.60
N ALA A 23 38.73 -20.70 -20.36
CA ALA A 23 37.39 -20.73 -19.77
C ALA A 23 36.86 -19.30 -19.73
N THR A 24 36.10 -18.92 -20.76
CA THR A 24 35.30 -17.69 -20.73
C THR A 24 34.11 -17.98 -19.82
N SER A 25 34.20 -17.55 -18.57
CA SER A 25 33.08 -17.60 -17.63
C SER A 25 31.95 -16.74 -18.19
N LEU A 26 30.95 -17.36 -18.82
CA LEU A 26 29.65 -16.71 -19.05
C LEU A 26 29.08 -16.37 -17.68
N LYS A 27 29.11 -15.09 -17.31
CA LYS A 27 28.31 -14.57 -16.21
C LYS A 27 26.84 -14.65 -16.63
N LEU A 28 26.17 -15.73 -16.22
CA LEU A 28 24.72 -15.83 -16.25
C LEU A 28 24.16 -14.67 -15.40
N SER A 29 23.75 -13.60 -16.06
CA SER A 29 23.06 -12.51 -15.38
C SER A 29 21.68 -13.03 -15.05
N ALA A 30 21.39 -13.20 -13.75
CA ALA A 30 20.03 -13.44 -13.29
C ALA A 30 19.20 -12.22 -13.70
N GLU A 31 18.27 -12.41 -14.65
CA GLU A 31 17.25 -11.40 -14.93
C GLU A 31 16.46 -11.14 -13.65
N PRO A 32 16.23 -9.87 -13.28
CA PRO A 32 15.44 -9.56 -12.10
C PRO A 32 14.05 -10.16 -12.29
N ASP A 33 13.61 -10.92 -11.28
CA ASP A 33 12.30 -11.58 -11.22
C ASP A 33 11.20 -10.52 -11.38
N GLN A 34 10.70 -10.37 -12.60
CA GLN A 34 9.73 -9.36 -12.97
C GLN A 34 8.36 -9.84 -12.50
N LYS A 35 8.10 -9.65 -11.20
CA LYS A 35 6.82 -9.95 -10.56
C LYS A 35 5.71 -9.23 -11.33
N ALA A 36 4.80 -10.01 -11.92
CA ALA A 36 3.64 -9.49 -12.63
C ALA A 36 2.88 -8.48 -11.75
N ALA A 37 2.40 -7.39 -12.38
CA ALA A 37 1.58 -6.41 -11.68
C ALA A 37 0.33 -7.09 -11.09
N PRO A 38 -0.12 -6.71 -9.88
CA PRO A 38 -1.34 -7.25 -9.29
C PRO A 38 -2.53 -7.08 -10.24
N GLU A 39 -3.39 -8.10 -10.32
CA GLU A 39 -4.62 -8.00 -11.11
C GLU A 39 -5.54 -6.91 -10.54
N PRO A 40 -6.12 -6.03 -11.37
CA PRO A 40 -7.05 -5.02 -10.90
C PRO A 40 -8.27 -5.63 -10.18
N ASN A 41 -8.63 -5.07 -9.04
CA ASN A 41 -9.84 -5.46 -8.32
C ASN A 41 -11.11 -4.94 -9.03
N VAL A 42 -12.28 -5.39 -8.58
CA VAL A 42 -13.57 -5.09 -9.23
C VAL A 42 -13.84 -3.58 -9.31
N LEU A 43 -13.52 -2.83 -8.25
CA LEU A 43 -13.72 -1.39 -8.22
C LEU A 43 -12.79 -0.67 -9.19
N THR A 44 -11.53 -1.07 -9.25
CA THR A 44 -10.55 -0.53 -10.19
C THR A 44 -10.96 -0.81 -11.64
N LYS A 45 -11.46 -2.02 -11.92
CA LYS A 45 -12.01 -2.37 -13.24
C LYS A 45 -13.20 -1.47 -13.59
N ALA A 46 -14.15 -1.29 -12.68
CA ALA A 46 -15.33 -0.45 -12.90
C ALA A 46 -14.97 1.04 -13.15
N MET A 47 -14.08 1.61 -12.33
CA MET A 47 -13.63 3.00 -12.51
C MET A 47 -12.82 3.18 -13.80
N THR A 48 -11.96 2.22 -14.14
CA THR A 48 -11.19 2.25 -15.41
C THR A 48 -12.13 2.17 -16.62
N GLN A 49 -13.15 1.31 -16.56
CA GLN A 49 -14.18 1.22 -17.60
C GLN A 49 -14.99 2.51 -17.74
N ALA A 50 -15.12 3.28 -16.65
CA ALA A 50 -15.74 4.60 -16.65
C ALA A 50 -14.78 5.74 -17.05
N GLY A 51 -13.55 5.42 -17.46
CA GLY A 51 -12.59 6.40 -17.98
C GLY A 51 -11.64 6.99 -16.95
N VAL A 52 -11.63 6.52 -15.70
CA VAL A 52 -10.64 6.94 -14.69
C VAL A 52 -9.28 6.32 -15.02
N VAL A 53 -8.36 7.13 -15.53
CA VAL A 53 -7.02 6.67 -15.96
C VAL A 53 -5.95 7.17 -14.99
N TYR A 54 -5.93 8.46 -14.67
CA TYR A 54 -4.85 9.06 -13.87
C TYR A 54 -4.84 8.62 -12.41
N CYS A 55 -5.99 8.25 -11.88
CA CYS A 55 -6.12 7.80 -10.48
C CYS A 55 -6.11 6.28 -10.31
N ARG A 56 -5.96 5.49 -11.38
CA ARG A 56 -6.14 4.03 -11.35
C ARG A 56 -5.35 3.33 -10.24
N ASP A 57 -4.09 3.68 -10.07
CA ASP A 57 -3.21 3.00 -9.10
C ASP A 57 -3.60 3.35 -7.65
N HIS A 58 -4.05 4.59 -7.41
CA HIS A 58 -4.64 4.98 -6.13
C HIS A 58 -5.98 4.30 -5.88
N VAL A 59 -6.83 4.17 -6.90
CA VAL A 59 -8.08 3.41 -6.81
C VAL A 59 -7.78 2.00 -6.37
N GLN A 60 -6.87 1.28 -7.03
CA GLN A 60 -6.48 -0.09 -6.66
C GLN A 60 -6.01 -0.18 -5.22
N LYS A 61 -5.05 0.66 -4.84
CA LYS A 61 -4.43 0.60 -3.51
C LYS A 61 -5.43 0.88 -2.39
N VAL A 62 -6.26 1.91 -2.54
CA VAL A 62 -7.24 2.32 -1.52
C VAL A 62 -8.37 1.30 -1.43
N SER A 63 -8.88 0.83 -2.57
CA SER A 63 -9.94 -0.18 -2.57
C SER A 63 -9.47 -1.54 -2.04
N ASP A 64 -8.26 -1.99 -2.36
CA ASP A 64 -7.68 -3.19 -1.74
C ASP A 64 -7.56 -3.04 -0.22
N PHE A 65 -7.12 -1.88 0.25
CA PHE A 65 -7.02 -1.63 1.70
C PHE A 65 -8.39 -1.73 2.38
N LEU A 66 -9.46 -1.27 1.72
CA LEU A 66 -10.79 -1.20 2.30
C LEU A 66 -11.59 -2.50 2.17
N THR A 67 -11.39 -3.28 1.10
CA THR A 67 -12.30 -4.38 0.74
C THR A 67 -11.63 -5.74 0.62
N LYS A 68 -10.31 -5.86 0.79
CA LYS A 68 -9.63 -7.16 0.61
C LYS A 68 -10.11 -8.18 1.64
N GLY A 69 -10.76 -9.24 1.15
CA GLY A 69 -11.31 -10.31 1.98
C GLY A 69 -12.67 -9.99 2.59
N SER A 70 -13.28 -8.87 2.20
CA SER A 70 -14.58 -8.41 2.70
C SER A 70 -15.63 -8.38 1.60
N GLU A 71 -16.90 -8.51 1.97
CA GLU A 71 -18.00 -8.27 1.05
C GLU A 71 -18.28 -6.77 0.99
N SER A 72 -18.58 -6.22 -0.20
CA SER A 72 -18.89 -4.80 -0.31
C SER A 72 -19.88 -4.49 -1.43
N GLY A 73 -20.72 -3.49 -1.17
CA GLY A 73 -21.52 -2.79 -2.18
C GLY A 73 -20.89 -1.43 -2.48
N VAL A 74 -21.02 -0.95 -3.73
CA VAL A 74 -20.42 0.31 -4.16
C VAL A 74 -21.39 1.19 -4.93
N SER A 75 -21.33 2.49 -4.67
CA SER A 75 -21.95 3.55 -5.45
C SER A 75 -20.85 4.48 -5.98
N LEU A 76 -20.80 4.66 -7.31
CA LEU A 76 -19.83 5.54 -7.96
C LEU A 76 -20.45 6.92 -8.19
N GLN A 77 -19.67 7.96 -7.93
CA GLN A 77 -19.99 9.34 -8.25
C GLN A 77 -18.93 9.85 -9.22
N LEU A 78 -19.34 9.95 -10.48
CA LEU A 78 -18.49 10.33 -11.60
C LEU A 78 -19.08 11.56 -12.29
N PRO A 79 -18.26 12.49 -12.79
CA PRO A 79 -18.74 13.54 -13.66
C PRO A 79 -19.19 12.94 -15.00
N VAL A 80 -20.11 13.63 -15.68
CA VAL A 80 -20.67 13.17 -16.96
C VAL A 80 -19.65 13.27 -18.10
N ASP A 81 -18.79 14.27 -18.03
CA ASP A 81 -17.71 14.57 -18.95
C ASP A 81 -16.40 14.80 -18.18
N HIS A 82 -15.27 14.72 -18.87
CA HIS A 82 -13.96 15.08 -18.30
C HIS A 82 -13.59 14.37 -16.98
N VAL A 83 -13.85 13.06 -16.89
CA VAL A 83 -13.58 12.23 -15.69
C VAL A 83 -12.14 12.35 -15.15
N ASN A 84 -11.17 12.63 -16.01
CA ASN A 84 -9.77 12.80 -15.63
C ASN A 84 -9.36 14.23 -15.25
N ASP A 85 -10.30 15.18 -15.25
CA ASP A 85 -10.08 16.59 -14.89
C ASP A 85 -10.84 16.99 -13.60
N HIS A 86 -11.54 16.03 -12.98
CA HIS A 86 -12.46 16.26 -11.87
C HIS A 86 -12.29 15.22 -10.76
N LEU A 87 -12.83 15.56 -9.59
CA LEU A 87 -12.96 14.63 -8.47
C LEU A 87 -13.87 13.47 -8.87
N VAL A 88 -13.42 12.25 -8.62
CA VAL A 88 -14.25 11.04 -8.67
C VAL A 88 -14.33 10.43 -7.28
N SER A 89 -15.52 9.95 -6.92
CA SER A 89 -15.76 9.40 -5.59
C SER A 89 -16.44 8.04 -5.66
N ALA A 90 -16.20 7.22 -4.64
CA ALA A 90 -16.95 6.00 -4.41
C ALA A 90 -17.35 5.87 -2.95
N SER A 91 -18.61 5.53 -2.74
CA SER A 91 -19.19 5.24 -1.44
C SER A 91 -19.43 3.73 -1.32
N LEU A 92 -19.02 3.15 -0.20
CA LEU A 92 -19.01 1.71 0.02
C LEU A 92 -19.73 1.36 1.32
N GLU A 93 -20.53 0.31 1.26
CA GLU A 93 -20.89 -0.49 2.43
C GLU A 93 -19.95 -1.69 2.45
N VAL A 94 -19.25 -1.92 3.55
CA VAL A 94 -18.31 -3.03 3.69
C VAL A 94 -18.71 -3.88 4.88
N LEU A 95 -18.79 -5.20 4.66
CA LEU A 95 -19.00 -6.22 5.68
C LEU A 95 -17.69 -6.97 5.92
N ASP A 96 -17.08 -6.76 7.09
CA ASP A 96 -15.84 -7.39 7.52
C ASP A 96 -16.03 -8.08 8.87
N ASN A 97 -15.88 -9.41 8.93
CA ASN A 97 -15.93 -10.19 10.18
C ASN A 97 -17.14 -9.86 11.09
N SER A 98 -18.32 -9.66 10.52
CA SER A 98 -19.59 -9.26 11.18
C SER A 98 -19.70 -7.79 11.59
N ALA A 99 -18.70 -6.96 11.29
CA ALA A 99 -18.81 -5.50 11.38
C ALA A 99 -19.23 -4.93 10.03
N VAL A 100 -20.21 -4.02 10.06
CA VAL A 100 -20.58 -3.21 8.89
C VAL A 100 -20.03 -1.81 9.11
N PHE A 101 -19.33 -1.28 8.11
CA PHE A 101 -18.90 0.11 8.10
C PHE A 101 -19.16 0.76 6.75
N TYR A 102 -19.35 2.07 6.81
CA TYR A 102 -19.37 2.90 5.63
C TYR A 102 -17.95 3.36 5.31
N ALA A 103 -17.57 3.34 4.04
CA ALA A 103 -16.35 4.00 3.58
C ALA A 103 -16.65 4.93 2.41
N ASN A 104 -15.96 6.07 2.37
CA ASN A 104 -15.89 6.92 1.20
C ASN A 104 -14.45 7.01 0.73
N MET A 105 -14.26 7.05 -0.58
CA MET A 105 -12.96 7.32 -1.20
C MET A 105 -13.14 8.38 -2.28
N ASP A 106 -12.22 9.32 -2.31
CA ASP A 106 -12.20 10.48 -3.18
C ASP A 106 -10.85 10.51 -3.89
N PHE A 107 -10.86 10.69 -5.22
CA PHE A 107 -9.66 10.71 -6.05
C PHE A 107 -9.68 11.96 -6.92
N SER A 108 -8.64 12.78 -6.79
CA SER A 108 -8.48 14.03 -7.51
C SER A 108 -7.24 13.96 -8.41
N PRO A 109 -7.40 13.93 -9.74
CA PRO A 109 -6.30 13.99 -10.67
C PRO A 109 -5.46 15.27 -10.50
N LEU A 110 -4.14 15.14 -10.62
CA LEU A 110 -3.21 16.26 -10.69
C LEU A 110 -2.80 16.48 -12.16
N VAL A 111 -2.84 17.74 -12.61
CA VAL A 111 -2.38 18.11 -13.95
C VAL A 111 -0.90 17.74 -14.05
N ALA A 112 -0.56 16.75 -14.88
CA ALA A 112 0.76 16.11 -15.05
C ALA A 112 1.07 14.83 -14.21
N TYR A 113 0.13 13.87 -14.19
CA TYR A 113 0.35 12.43 -13.94
C TYR A 113 0.28 11.93 -12.49
N GLY A 114 -0.16 12.75 -11.55
CA GLY A 114 -0.43 12.31 -10.17
C GLY A 114 -1.92 12.17 -9.87
N CYS A 115 -2.22 11.58 -8.73
CA CYS A 115 -3.56 11.61 -8.16
C CYS A 115 -3.49 11.73 -6.64
N ASP A 116 -4.08 12.78 -6.10
CA ASP A 116 -4.35 12.83 -4.67
C ASP A 116 -5.55 11.94 -4.36
N ALA A 117 -5.46 11.22 -3.25
CA ALA A 117 -6.56 10.40 -2.77
C ALA A 117 -6.87 10.73 -1.33
N SER A 118 -8.14 10.66 -0.95
CA SER A 118 -8.51 10.59 0.44
C SER A 118 -9.54 9.49 0.63
N PHE A 119 -9.53 8.87 1.80
CA PHE A 119 -10.60 7.96 2.17
C PHE A 119 -10.96 8.17 3.62
N GLU A 120 -12.21 7.86 3.93
CA GLU A 120 -12.70 7.81 5.29
C GLU A 120 -13.50 6.55 5.57
N ILE A 121 -13.35 6.02 6.77
CA ILE A 121 -14.12 4.90 7.30
C ILE A 121 -14.97 5.42 8.45
N VAL A 122 -16.28 5.21 8.38
CA VAL A 122 -17.24 5.55 9.41
C VAL A 122 -17.77 4.27 10.02
N MET A 123 -17.52 4.09 11.32
CA MET A 123 -17.90 2.89 12.06
C MET A 123 -18.56 3.28 13.39
N TYR A 124 -19.65 2.58 13.72
CA TYR A 124 -20.29 2.68 15.02
C TYR A 124 -19.70 1.68 16.01
N TRP A 125 -19.53 2.13 17.24
CA TRP A 125 -19.09 1.32 18.37
C TRP A 125 -20.14 1.38 19.47
N PRO A 126 -20.48 0.24 20.10
CA PRO A 126 -21.39 0.24 21.25
C PRO A 126 -20.77 0.89 22.49
N ASP A 127 -19.44 1.03 22.52
CA ASP A 127 -18.69 1.65 23.61
C ASP A 127 -18.64 3.18 23.52
N LYS A 128 -18.43 3.82 24.68
CA LYS A 128 -18.17 5.27 24.76
C LYS A 128 -16.86 5.63 24.05
N CYS A 129 -16.79 6.83 23.49
CA CYS A 129 -15.61 7.28 22.75
C CYS A 129 -14.29 7.22 23.53
N ASP A 130 -14.30 7.46 24.85
CA ASP A 130 -13.09 7.34 25.68
C ASP A 130 -12.61 5.89 25.80
N THR A 131 -13.52 4.93 25.77
CA THR A 131 -13.18 3.50 25.73
C THR A 131 -12.64 3.13 24.36
N VAL A 132 -13.35 3.51 23.29
CA VAL A 132 -12.93 3.27 21.89
C VAL A 132 -11.53 3.83 21.62
N ALA A 133 -11.24 5.06 22.09
CA ALA A 133 -9.92 5.66 21.98
C ALA A 133 -8.82 4.78 22.59
N LYS A 134 -9.09 4.18 23.76
CA LYS A 134 -8.10 3.39 24.50
C LYS A 134 -7.96 1.96 23.99
N THR A 135 -9.03 1.37 23.46
CA THR A 135 -9.05 -0.05 23.07
C THR A 135 -8.78 -0.25 21.59
N GLN A 136 -9.35 0.59 20.72
CA GLN A 136 -9.24 0.47 19.26
C GLN A 136 -8.12 1.33 18.68
N PHE A 137 -7.75 2.41 19.38
CA PHE A 137 -6.80 3.42 18.88
C PHE A 137 -5.71 3.74 19.90
N SER A 138 -5.26 2.73 20.66
CA SER A 138 -4.28 2.88 21.75
C SER A 138 -2.94 3.50 21.32
N GLU A 139 -2.54 3.29 20.06
CA GLU A 139 -1.32 3.86 19.48
C GLU A 139 -1.50 5.27 18.92
N ALA A 140 -2.74 5.76 18.81
CA ALA A 140 -3.01 7.08 18.27
C ALA A 140 -2.70 8.18 19.31
N LYS A 141 -2.05 9.25 18.86
CA LYS A 141 -1.79 10.43 19.69
C LYS A 141 -3.09 11.20 19.89
N ASN A 142 -3.42 11.53 21.14
CA ASN A 142 -4.49 12.47 21.43
C ASN A 142 -4.07 13.90 21.03
N SER A 143 -4.78 14.44 20.04
CA SER A 143 -4.55 15.77 19.47
C SER A 143 -5.62 16.79 19.89
N GLY A 144 -6.37 16.46 20.94
CA GLY A 144 -7.37 17.32 21.56
C GLY A 144 -8.78 17.08 21.03
N LYS A 145 -9.50 18.16 20.79
CA LYS A 145 -10.89 18.15 20.32
C LYS A 145 -11.05 19.12 19.17
N LEU A 146 -11.93 18.81 18.21
CA LEU A 146 -12.26 19.76 17.13
C LEU A 146 -12.90 21.03 17.67
N ARG A 147 -13.84 20.88 18.63
CA ARG A 147 -14.46 21.99 19.35
C ARG A 147 -14.75 21.61 20.78
N LYS A 148 -15.87 20.91 21.01
CA LYS A 148 -16.33 20.55 22.36
C LYS A 148 -16.52 19.04 22.57
N HIS A 149 -17.06 18.35 21.57
CA HIS A 149 -17.55 16.98 21.73
C HIS A 149 -16.82 15.94 20.88
N ILE A 150 -16.18 16.34 19.78
CA ILE A 150 -15.46 15.42 18.89
C ILE A 150 -13.99 15.41 19.30
N SER A 151 -13.51 14.27 19.78
CA SER A 151 -12.09 14.07 20.07
C SER A 151 -11.34 13.81 18.76
N LEU A 152 -10.14 14.39 18.66
CA LEU A 152 -9.24 14.20 17.52
C LEU A 152 -8.04 13.39 17.98
N LEU A 153 -7.85 12.22 17.36
CA LEU A 153 -6.63 11.43 17.47
C LEU A 153 -5.89 11.48 16.14
N THR A 154 -4.58 11.33 16.17
CA THR A 154 -3.72 11.37 14.99
C THR A 154 -2.73 10.21 15.02
N TYR A 155 -2.44 9.66 13.85
CA TYR A 155 -1.43 8.62 13.65
C TYR A 155 -0.54 9.05 12.47
N GLY A 156 0.74 9.30 12.71
CA GLY A 156 1.61 9.92 11.70
C GLY A 156 1.08 11.27 11.20
N ASP A 157 1.45 11.64 9.98
CA ASP A 157 1.20 12.98 9.44
C ASP A 157 -0.12 13.12 8.67
N ASN A 158 -0.69 12.00 8.21
CA ASN A 158 -1.78 12.01 7.24
C ASN A 158 -3.02 11.20 7.63
N LEU A 159 -3.04 10.62 8.83
CA LEU A 159 -4.17 9.85 9.35
C LEU A 159 -4.75 10.51 10.60
N GLN A 160 -6.02 10.89 10.51
CA GLN A 160 -6.82 11.48 11.58
C GLN A 160 -7.97 10.57 11.95
N ILE A 161 -8.29 10.50 13.23
CA ILE A 161 -9.42 9.74 13.76
C ILE A 161 -10.27 10.68 14.59
N PHE A 162 -11.52 10.86 14.19
CA PHE A 162 -12.49 11.65 14.91
C PHE A 162 -13.40 10.71 15.70
N LEU A 163 -13.56 10.97 16.99
CA LEU A 163 -14.46 10.20 17.85
C LEU A 163 -15.62 11.10 18.28
N MET A 164 -16.81 10.80 17.78
CA MET A 164 -18.02 11.56 18.01
C MET A 164 -19.01 10.76 18.87
N PRO A 165 -19.46 11.29 20.03
CA PRO A 165 -20.48 10.63 20.83
C PRO A 165 -21.78 10.40 20.04
N ALA A 166 -22.35 9.20 20.13
CA ALA A 166 -23.58 8.82 19.45
C ALA A 166 -24.48 8.04 20.42
N GLY A 167 -25.27 8.77 21.21
CA GLY A 167 -26.09 8.19 22.27
C GLY A 167 -25.22 7.47 23.32
N PRO A 168 -25.43 6.16 23.59
CA PRO A 168 -24.59 5.40 24.50
C PRO A 168 -23.22 5.02 23.89
N GLY A 169 -23.11 5.06 22.55
CA GLY A 169 -21.94 4.59 21.81
C GLY A 169 -21.09 5.72 21.24
N CYS A 170 -20.25 5.35 20.27
CA CYS A 170 -19.33 6.24 19.60
C CYS A 170 -19.34 5.99 18.09
N VAL A 171 -19.28 7.06 17.30
CA VAL A 171 -18.92 6.96 15.88
C VAL A 171 -17.46 7.33 15.75
N SER A 172 -16.66 6.43 15.16
CA SER A 172 -15.31 6.74 14.70
C SER A 172 -15.34 7.10 13.23
N ILE A 173 -14.70 8.20 12.87
CA ILE A 173 -14.43 8.59 11.49
C ILE A 173 -12.92 8.58 11.31
N LYS A 174 -12.40 7.57 10.63
CA LYS A 174 -10.97 7.44 10.33
C LYS A 174 -10.72 8.01 8.94
N LYS A 175 -10.05 9.16 8.84
CA LYS A 175 -9.75 9.85 7.59
C LYS A 175 -8.27 9.81 7.28
N GLN A 176 -7.91 9.35 6.09
CA GLN A 176 -6.53 9.39 5.59
C GLN A 176 -6.46 10.13 4.26
N THR A 177 -5.41 10.93 4.08
CA THR A 177 -5.11 11.58 2.80
C THR A 177 -3.76 11.08 2.28
N LEU A 178 -3.72 10.72 1.01
CA LEU A 178 -2.55 10.29 0.27
C LEU A 178 -2.26 11.40 -0.74
N PHE A 179 -1.13 12.08 -0.52
CA PHE A 179 -0.64 13.07 -1.46
C PHE A 179 0.37 12.40 -2.37
N ASP A 180 0.16 12.51 -3.68
CA ASP A 180 1.18 12.06 -4.62
C ASP A 180 2.39 12.99 -4.51
N LYS A 181 3.58 12.42 -4.36
CA LYS A 181 4.82 13.20 -4.34
C LYS A 181 5.28 13.39 -5.77
N PHE A 182 5.37 14.64 -6.21
CA PHE A 182 6.08 15.03 -7.43
C PHE A 182 7.57 14.69 -7.34
#